data_AF-L7UL75-F1
#
_entry.id   AF-L7UL75-F1
#
_cell.length_a   1.000
_cell.length_b   1.000
_cell.length_c   1.000
_cell.angle_alpha   90.00
_cell.angle_beta   90.00
_cell.angle_gamma   90.00
#
_symmetry.space_group_name_H-M   'P 1'
#
loop_
_entity.id
_entity.type
_entity.pdbx_description
1 polymer ?
#
loop_
_entity_poly.entity_id
_entity_poly.type
_entity_poly.pdbx_seq_one_letter_code
_entity_poly.pdbx_strand_id
1 'polypeptide(L)'
;MSGTADEATKGLLAVCKARQNKKVDVGAEAMRRWVAEGADVNARGEYGATVLQLALRWPYSTEGTPPDVAGIRVLIDAGADVNARDSHGRTPLLDALQSSASPETETRVSEAVQVLKAAGARIPSDVKNQHGGAFAWTSEVLYREILDAGAAIDGRDEADRTPLHRMAGRGTPNIVKLLLERGAEVNAIDGQGLTPLGVALRTKEEVWVAHNKRTPGFNAIIALLEAAGGRPHVPFTRSDDVFAPFPVNPDALTRTLAGEKLDLTHPAASAQEVATDLCGYGEPEKTFAKLTALRDALGVEPRKVRLQGPLDMRRVFFHHGDLEVDGDLSIYKPFAVTGNVTVHGVVTDSANESLVAILGHLKCHGLYTDCEFSVQGDIEARDVVLGYYNDHILAANTIKAKVVIEDDHAFMATVEAEHHFDMDTYSQGYGEGVAQTLQSLFVDEVFQPREDGEDEEEPRRIDRGELFDRISKGLPVFRE
;
A
#
# COMPACT_ATOMS: atom_id res chain seq x y z
N MET A 1 -29.09 -34.92 -18.92
CA MET A 1 -28.37 -34.94 -17.63
C MET A 1 -27.31 -33.84 -17.51
N SER A 2 -26.79 -33.25 -18.59
CA SER A 2 -25.80 -32.15 -18.50
C SER A 2 -26.38 -30.82 -18.00
N GLY A 3 -27.64 -30.50 -18.31
CA GLY A 3 -28.26 -29.23 -17.90
C GLY A 3 -28.53 -29.10 -16.39
N THR A 4 -28.65 -30.20 -15.65
CA THR A 4 -28.92 -30.16 -14.20
C THR A 4 -27.66 -29.91 -13.37
N ALA A 5 -26.52 -30.45 -13.79
CA ALA A 5 -25.24 -30.27 -13.10
C ALA A 5 -24.67 -28.85 -13.27
N ASP A 6 -24.84 -28.25 -14.46
CA ASP A 6 -24.43 -26.86 -14.73
C ASP A 6 -25.26 -25.85 -13.91
N GLU A 7 -26.58 -26.04 -13.87
CA GLU A 7 -27.48 -25.25 -13.01
C GLU A 7 -27.17 -25.46 -11.52
N ALA A 8 -26.86 -26.69 -11.10
CA ALA A 8 -26.44 -26.96 -9.72
C ALA A 8 -25.13 -26.25 -9.35
N THR A 9 -24.18 -26.19 -10.29
CA THR A 9 -22.88 -25.51 -10.11
C THR A 9 -23.07 -24.00 -10.00
N LYS A 10 -23.88 -23.40 -10.88
CA LYS A 10 -24.25 -21.98 -10.80
C LYS A 10 -25.00 -21.66 -9.51
N GLY A 11 -25.92 -22.53 -9.09
CA GLY A 11 -26.65 -22.42 -7.83
C GLY A 11 -25.72 -22.42 -6.62
N LEU A 12 -24.77 -23.37 -6.57
CA LEU A 12 -23.78 -23.46 -5.50
C LEU A 12 -22.88 -22.21 -5.43
N LEU A 13 -22.35 -21.75 -6.56
CA LEU A 13 -21.56 -20.52 -6.66
C LEU A 13 -22.37 -19.29 -6.22
N ALA A 14 -23.61 -19.15 -6.69
CA ALA A 14 -24.47 -18.02 -6.36
C ALA A 14 -24.77 -17.97 -4.86
N VAL A 15 -25.00 -19.12 -4.23
CA VAL A 15 -25.28 -19.24 -2.81
C VAL A 15 -24.04 -18.91 -1.97
N CYS A 16 -22.86 -19.45 -2.32
CA CYS A 16 -21.59 -19.08 -1.65
C CYS A 16 -21.22 -17.60 -1.84
N LYS A 17 -21.48 -17.01 -3.02
CA LYS A 17 -21.31 -15.57 -3.27
C LYS A 17 -22.31 -14.72 -2.49
N ALA A 18 -23.56 -15.16 -2.40
CA ALA A 18 -24.60 -14.44 -1.67
C ALA A 18 -24.24 -14.30 -0.18
N ARG A 19 -23.59 -15.30 0.42
CA ARG A 19 -23.07 -15.24 1.79
C ARG A 19 -22.13 -14.05 2.02
N GLN A 20 -21.32 -13.71 1.02
CA GLN A 20 -20.41 -12.56 1.09
C GLN A 20 -21.16 -11.21 1.09
N ASN A 21 -22.31 -11.15 0.40
CA ASN A 21 -23.04 -9.92 0.10
C ASN A 21 -24.24 -9.64 1.01
N LYS A 22 -24.93 -10.69 1.50
CA LYS A 22 -26.17 -10.58 2.28
C LYS A 22 -26.17 -11.69 3.32
N LYS A 23 -26.65 -11.38 4.53
CA LYS A 23 -26.79 -12.25 5.71
C LYS A 23 -27.62 -13.53 5.48
N VAL A 24 -27.26 -14.35 4.49
CA VAL A 24 -27.87 -15.64 4.19
C VAL A 24 -26.88 -16.69 4.67
N ASP A 25 -27.26 -17.40 5.73
CA ASP A 25 -26.51 -18.58 6.14
C ASP A 25 -26.72 -19.67 5.09
N VAL A 26 -25.64 -20.02 4.40
CA VAL A 26 -25.62 -21.17 3.52
C VAL A 26 -25.36 -22.38 4.42
N GLY A 27 -26.40 -22.77 5.16
CA GLY A 27 -26.30 -23.92 6.03
C GLY A 27 -25.85 -25.16 5.25
N ALA A 28 -25.15 -26.07 5.92
CA ALA A 28 -24.61 -27.29 5.33
C ALA A 28 -25.63 -28.14 4.53
N GLU A 29 -26.93 -28.03 4.84
CA GLU A 29 -28.01 -28.69 4.11
C GLU A 29 -28.16 -28.20 2.67
N ALA A 30 -28.06 -26.88 2.45
CA ALA A 30 -28.12 -26.30 1.11
C ALA A 30 -26.92 -26.76 0.26
N MET A 31 -25.72 -26.79 0.85
CA MET A 31 -24.53 -27.32 0.17
C MET A 31 -24.68 -28.80 -0.17
N ARG A 32 -25.19 -29.63 0.77
CA ARG A 32 -25.44 -31.06 0.53
C ARG A 32 -26.39 -31.28 -0.65
N ARG A 33 -27.43 -30.46 -0.75
CA ARG A 33 -28.38 -30.54 -1.86
C ARG A 33 -27.70 -30.29 -3.20
N TRP A 34 -26.97 -29.19 -3.34
CA TRP A 34 -26.29 -28.87 -4.61
C TRP A 34 -25.23 -29.91 -5.00
N VAL A 35 -24.46 -30.40 -4.02
CA VAL A 35 -23.51 -31.50 -4.22
C VAL A 35 -24.22 -32.76 -4.70
N ALA A 36 -25.36 -33.12 -4.10
CA ALA A 36 -26.16 -34.29 -4.52
C ALA A 36 -26.77 -34.13 -5.92
N GLU A 37 -27.06 -32.90 -6.36
CA GLU A 37 -27.52 -32.56 -7.71
C GLU A 37 -26.37 -32.56 -8.75
N GLY A 38 -25.12 -32.80 -8.32
CA GLY A 38 -23.95 -32.93 -9.19
C GLY A 38 -23.20 -31.63 -9.46
N ALA A 39 -23.30 -30.65 -8.55
CA ALA A 39 -22.53 -29.40 -8.65
C ALA A 39 -21.00 -29.66 -8.61
N ASP A 40 -20.25 -28.95 -9.45
CA ASP A 40 -18.80 -28.93 -9.38
C ASP A 40 -18.32 -28.08 -8.19
N VAL A 41 -17.81 -28.76 -7.14
CA VAL A 41 -17.29 -28.12 -5.93
C VAL A 41 -15.97 -27.38 -6.13
N ASN A 42 -15.32 -27.56 -7.28
CA ASN A 42 -14.10 -26.86 -7.67
C ASN A 42 -14.36 -25.72 -8.66
N ALA A 43 -15.62 -25.45 -8.98
CA ALA A 43 -16.00 -24.35 -9.85
C ALA A 43 -15.49 -23.02 -9.31
N ARG A 44 -15.10 -22.14 -10.24
CA ARG A 44 -14.48 -20.85 -9.94
C ARG A 44 -15.45 -19.71 -10.24
N GLY A 45 -15.57 -18.80 -9.28
CA GLY A 45 -16.29 -17.53 -9.45
C GLY A 45 -15.39 -16.41 -9.96
N GLU A 46 -15.77 -15.18 -9.64
CA GLU A 46 -14.97 -13.99 -9.90
C GLU A 46 -13.59 -14.09 -9.25
N TYR A 47 -12.57 -13.52 -9.90
CA TYR A 47 -11.18 -13.56 -9.47
C TYR A 47 -10.61 -14.98 -9.30
N GLY A 48 -11.26 -15.99 -9.90
CA GLY A 48 -10.80 -17.37 -9.88
C GLY A 48 -10.98 -18.07 -8.52
N ALA A 49 -11.75 -17.51 -7.59
CA ALA A 49 -12.00 -18.10 -6.27
C ALA A 49 -12.91 -19.32 -6.38
N THR A 50 -12.54 -20.43 -5.72
CA THR A 50 -13.37 -21.65 -5.69
C THR A 50 -14.59 -21.52 -4.79
N VAL A 51 -15.55 -22.44 -4.93
CA VAL A 51 -16.71 -22.57 -4.01
C VAL A 51 -16.26 -22.61 -2.55
N LEU A 52 -15.23 -23.40 -2.23
CA LEU A 52 -14.69 -23.51 -0.87
C LEU A 52 -14.15 -22.17 -0.36
N GLN A 53 -13.42 -21.42 -1.18
CA GLN A 53 -12.92 -20.09 -0.81
C GLN A 53 -14.06 -19.09 -0.57
N LEU A 54 -15.08 -19.08 -1.45
CA LEU A 54 -16.25 -18.22 -1.28
C LEU A 54 -17.02 -18.56 0.00
N ALA A 55 -17.13 -19.86 0.35
CA ALA A 55 -17.77 -20.29 1.60
C ALA A 55 -17.00 -19.82 2.86
N LEU A 56 -15.67 -19.70 2.78
CA LEU A 56 -14.80 -19.29 3.89
C LEU A 56 -14.70 -17.77 4.09
N ARG A 57 -14.91 -16.98 3.03
CA ARG A 57 -14.79 -15.52 3.07
C ARG A 57 -15.83 -14.88 4.00
N TRP A 58 -15.42 -13.91 4.80
CA TRP A 58 -16.35 -13.21 5.68
C TRP A 58 -17.33 -12.33 4.89
N PRO A 59 -18.58 -12.18 5.36
CA PRO A 59 -19.45 -11.14 4.85
C PRO A 59 -18.85 -9.77 5.13
N TYR A 60 -19.11 -8.81 4.24
CA TYR A 60 -18.62 -7.42 4.40
C TYR A 60 -19.25 -6.69 5.60
N SER A 61 -20.28 -7.25 6.25
CA SER A 61 -20.96 -6.65 7.40
C SER A 61 -20.34 -7.05 8.74
N THR A 62 -20.27 -6.11 9.68
CA THR A 62 -19.79 -6.32 11.07
C THR A 62 -20.66 -7.24 11.93
N GLU A 63 -21.88 -7.55 11.49
CA GLU A 63 -22.84 -8.43 12.19
C GLU A 63 -22.92 -9.85 11.56
N GLY A 64 -21.98 -10.18 10.68
CA GLY A 64 -22.00 -11.43 9.95
C GLY A 64 -21.59 -12.64 10.78
N THR A 65 -22.25 -13.77 10.55
CA THR A 65 -21.90 -15.05 11.19
C THR A 65 -20.67 -15.68 10.50
N PRO A 66 -19.64 -16.13 11.25
CA PRO A 66 -18.50 -16.85 10.68
C PRO A 66 -18.93 -18.09 9.89
N PRO A 67 -18.08 -18.62 8.97
CA PRO A 67 -18.41 -19.78 8.15
C PRO A 67 -18.91 -20.97 8.97
N ASP A 68 -19.98 -21.63 8.50
CA ASP A 68 -20.42 -22.90 9.10
C ASP A 68 -19.42 -24.01 8.76
N VAL A 69 -18.80 -24.56 9.79
CA VAL A 69 -17.83 -25.67 9.68
C VAL A 69 -18.49 -26.90 9.06
N ALA A 70 -19.78 -27.12 9.28
CA ALA A 70 -20.48 -28.24 8.67
C ALA A 70 -20.61 -28.08 7.14
N GLY A 71 -20.79 -26.86 6.63
CA GLY A 71 -20.79 -26.58 5.20
C GLY A 71 -19.41 -26.78 4.57
N ILE A 72 -18.36 -26.31 5.27
CA ILE A 72 -16.97 -26.53 4.85
C ILE A 72 -16.66 -28.03 4.71
N ARG A 73 -17.07 -28.84 5.70
CA ARG A 73 -16.90 -30.30 5.65
C ARG A 73 -17.59 -30.93 4.45
N VAL A 74 -18.82 -30.50 4.13
CA VAL A 74 -19.55 -31.02 2.96
C VAL A 74 -18.77 -30.80 1.67
N LEU A 75 -18.20 -29.62 1.48
CA LEU A 75 -17.41 -29.31 0.29
C LEU A 75 -16.12 -30.13 0.23
N ILE A 76 -15.42 -30.26 1.37
CA ILE A 76 -14.21 -31.08 1.48
C ILE A 76 -14.50 -32.55 1.20
N ASP A 77 -15.53 -33.12 1.82
CA ASP A 77 -15.95 -34.52 1.63
C ASP A 77 -16.36 -34.79 0.18
N ALA A 78 -16.87 -33.77 -0.53
CA ALA A 78 -17.19 -33.81 -1.94
C ALA A 78 -15.98 -33.63 -2.89
N GLY A 79 -14.77 -33.43 -2.35
CA GLY A 79 -13.54 -33.32 -3.14
C GLY A 79 -13.15 -31.89 -3.53
N ALA A 80 -13.56 -30.88 -2.77
CA ALA A 80 -13.07 -29.51 -2.96
C ALA A 80 -11.54 -29.44 -2.72
N ASP A 81 -10.83 -28.77 -3.61
CA ASP A 81 -9.39 -28.55 -3.50
C ASP A 81 -9.08 -27.52 -2.40
N VAL A 82 -8.62 -28.03 -1.25
CA VAL A 82 -8.26 -27.23 -0.07
C VAL A 82 -7.00 -26.37 -0.25
N ASN A 83 -6.27 -26.54 -1.36
CA ASN A 83 -5.07 -25.77 -1.70
C ASN A 83 -5.24 -24.93 -2.97
N ALA A 84 -6.44 -24.85 -3.53
CA ALA A 84 -6.72 -24.06 -4.72
C ALA A 84 -6.32 -22.60 -4.53
N ARG A 85 -5.80 -21.98 -5.61
CA ARG A 85 -5.39 -20.57 -5.63
C ARG A 85 -6.30 -19.73 -6.50
N ASP A 86 -6.70 -18.58 -5.96
CA ASP A 86 -7.38 -17.53 -6.72
C ASP A 86 -6.38 -16.64 -7.48
N SER A 87 -6.84 -15.61 -8.18
CA SER A 87 -5.98 -14.68 -8.94
C SER A 87 -5.01 -13.88 -8.08
N HIS A 88 -5.20 -13.84 -6.77
CA HIS A 88 -4.31 -13.20 -5.80
C HIS A 88 -3.42 -14.22 -5.08
N GLY A 89 -3.42 -15.48 -5.53
CA GLY A 89 -2.68 -16.57 -4.91
C GLY A 89 -3.25 -17.05 -3.56
N ARG A 90 -4.40 -16.53 -3.11
CA ARG A 90 -4.99 -16.89 -1.81
C ARG A 90 -5.50 -18.32 -1.85
N THR A 91 -5.36 -19.02 -0.73
CA THR A 91 -5.86 -20.39 -0.52
C THR A 91 -7.08 -20.40 0.41
N PRO A 92 -7.88 -21.48 0.43
CA PRO A 92 -8.94 -21.68 1.42
C PRO A 92 -8.47 -21.38 2.85
N LEU A 93 -7.29 -21.87 3.24
CA LEU A 93 -6.74 -21.65 4.57
C LEU A 93 -6.49 -20.16 4.87
N LEU A 94 -5.98 -19.38 3.91
CA LEU A 94 -5.83 -17.92 4.09
C LEU A 94 -7.17 -17.18 4.16
N ASP A 95 -8.19 -17.64 3.43
CA ASP A 95 -9.53 -17.04 3.48
C ASP A 95 -10.25 -17.32 4.80
N ALA A 96 -9.96 -18.46 5.43
CA ALA A 96 -10.47 -18.84 6.75
C ALA A 96 -9.95 -17.93 7.87
N LEU A 97 -8.68 -17.50 7.81
CA LEU A 97 -7.94 -16.82 8.89
C LEU A 97 -8.39 -15.37 9.20
N GLN A 98 -9.57 -14.96 8.78
CA GLN A 98 -10.13 -13.65 9.09
C GLN A 98 -10.73 -13.65 10.51
N SER A 99 -10.24 -12.77 11.39
CA SER A 99 -10.68 -12.71 12.79
C SER A 99 -11.52 -11.47 13.06
N SER A 100 -12.63 -11.65 13.77
CA SER A 100 -13.31 -10.60 14.53
C SER A 100 -12.87 -10.67 16.01
N ALA A 101 -13.25 -9.68 16.83
CA ALA A 101 -12.83 -9.57 18.23
C ALA A 101 -13.58 -10.50 19.21
N SER A 102 -14.59 -11.27 18.76
CA SER A 102 -15.40 -12.10 19.66
C SER A 102 -14.82 -13.51 19.86
N PRO A 103 -14.86 -14.08 21.08
CA PRO A 103 -14.42 -15.46 21.34
C PRO A 103 -15.15 -16.53 20.52
N GLU A 104 -16.45 -16.31 20.26
CA GLU A 104 -17.28 -17.22 19.45
C GLU A 104 -16.81 -17.28 18.01
N THR A 105 -16.43 -16.12 17.45
CA THR A 105 -15.80 -16.05 16.14
C THR A 105 -14.48 -16.80 16.10
N GLU A 106 -13.61 -16.51 17.07
CA GLU A 106 -12.28 -17.12 17.14
C GLU A 106 -12.38 -18.65 17.19
N THR A 107 -13.33 -19.17 17.97
CA THR A 107 -13.63 -20.60 18.06
C THR A 107 -14.01 -21.18 16.70
N ARG A 108 -14.93 -20.54 15.97
CA ARG A 108 -15.37 -21.02 14.65
C ARG A 108 -14.28 -20.95 13.59
N VAL A 109 -13.47 -19.89 13.61
CA VAL A 109 -12.31 -19.77 12.71
C VAL A 109 -11.30 -20.88 13.01
N SER A 110 -11.00 -21.11 14.28
CA SER A 110 -10.13 -22.19 14.72
C SER A 110 -10.67 -23.56 14.25
N GLU A 111 -11.96 -23.85 14.44
CA GLU A 111 -12.56 -25.09 13.95
C GLU A 111 -12.44 -25.25 12.42
N ALA A 112 -12.69 -24.19 11.66
CA ALA A 112 -12.53 -24.20 10.20
C ALA A 112 -11.07 -24.46 9.78
N VAL A 113 -10.11 -23.81 10.45
CA VAL A 113 -8.67 -24.02 10.25
C VAL A 113 -8.29 -25.47 10.53
N GLN A 114 -8.77 -26.05 11.64
CA GLN A 114 -8.49 -27.45 11.99
C GLN A 114 -9.07 -28.43 10.95
N VAL A 115 -10.30 -28.19 10.46
CA VAL A 115 -10.91 -29.01 9.41
C VAL A 115 -10.10 -28.94 8.11
N LEU A 116 -9.70 -27.74 7.68
CA LEU A 116 -8.89 -27.56 6.48
C LEU A 116 -7.53 -28.26 6.62
N LYS A 117 -6.87 -28.12 7.78
CA LYS A 117 -5.59 -28.80 8.07
C LYS A 117 -5.73 -30.32 8.03
N ALA A 118 -6.79 -30.87 8.64
CA ALA A 118 -7.07 -32.31 8.61
C ALA A 118 -7.28 -32.83 7.18
N ALA A 119 -7.81 -31.99 6.29
CA ALA A 119 -7.98 -32.27 4.86
C ALA A 119 -6.70 -32.07 4.02
N GLY A 120 -5.57 -31.68 4.63
CA GLY A 120 -4.29 -31.48 3.94
C GLY A 120 -4.07 -30.08 3.38
N ALA A 121 -4.80 -29.07 3.86
CA ALA A 121 -4.51 -27.67 3.54
C ALA A 121 -3.13 -27.26 4.09
N ARG A 122 -2.37 -26.51 3.29
CA ARG A 122 -1.04 -25.99 3.66
C ARG A 122 -1.07 -24.47 3.71
N ILE A 123 -0.26 -23.90 4.61
CA ILE A 123 -0.03 -22.46 4.63
C ILE A 123 0.90 -22.12 3.46
N PRO A 124 0.47 -21.29 2.48
CA PRO A 124 1.37 -20.84 1.44
C PRO A 124 2.40 -19.87 2.03
N SER A 125 3.68 -20.11 1.79
CA SER A 125 4.79 -19.24 2.23
C SER A 125 5.13 -18.14 1.23
N ASP A 126 4.66 -18.28 -0.01
CA ASP A 126 4.95 -17.41 -1.15
C ASP A 126 3.92 -16.29 -1.34
N VAL A 127 2.77 -16.36 -0.66
CA VAL A 127 1.73 -15.32 -0.73
C VAL A 127 2.13 -14.15 0.16
N LYS A 128 2.77 -13.16 -0.46
CA LYS A 128 3.02 -11.85 0.13
C LYS A 128 1.85 -10.93 -0.20
N ASN A 129 1.27 -10.31 0.81
CA ASN A 129 0.29 -9.25 0.63
C ASN A 129 0.57 -8.14 1.64
N GLN A 130 0.00 -6.94 1.42
CA GLN A 130 0.08 -5.81 2.35
C GLN A 130 -0.33 -6.14 3.81
N HIS A 131 -1.09 -7.23 3.99
CA HIS A 131 -1.53 -7.69 5.29
C HIS A 131 -0.62 -8.78 5.89
N GLY A 132 0.51 -9.15 5.31
CA GLY A 132 1.44 -10.14 5.90
C GLY A 132 1.01 -11.60 5.76
N GLY A 133 0.26 -11.95 4.71
CA GLY A 133 -0.07 -13.33 4.37
C GLY A 133 -0.89 -14.02 5.46
N ALA A 134 -0.42 -15.18 5.93
CA ALA A 134 -1.05 -15.95 7.02
C ALA A 134 -1.07 -15.20 8.37
N PHE A 135 -0.19 -14.21 8.56
CA PHE A 135 -0.03 -13.47 9.82
C PHE A 135 -0.84 -12.16 9.87
N ALA A 136 -1.85 -12.05 9.02
CA ALA A 136 -2.62 -10.83 8.85
C ALA A 136 -3.45 -10.41 10.08
N TRP A 137 -3.85 -11.37 10.92
CA TRP A 137 -4.89 -11.18 11.91
C TRP A 137 -4.51 -11.68 13.31
N THR A 138 -5.17 -11.15 14.33
CA THR A 138 -4.53 -10.68 15.57
C THR A 138 -4.70 -11.55 16.82
N SER A 139 -5.14 -12.80 16.67
CA SER A 139 -5.43 -13.64 17.82
C SER A 139 -4.27 -14.61 18.12
N GLU A 140 -3.96 -14.79 19.40
CA GLU A 140 -2.90 -15.71 19.82
C GLU A 140 -3.20 -17.15 19.41
N VAL A 141 -4.48 -17.56 19.45
CA VAL A 141 -4.94 -18.89 19.03
C VAL A 141 -4.62 -19.13 17.56
N LEU A 142 -5.02 -18.21 16.68
CA LEU A 142 -4.77 -18.34 15.24
C LEU A 142 -3.27 -18.34 14.93
N TYR A 143 -2.47 -17.51 15.62
CA TYR A 143 -1.02 -17.53 15.49
C TYR A 143 -0.42 -18.89 15.86
N ARG A 144 -0.90 -19.53 16.94
CA ARG A 144 -0.46 -20.90 17.29
C ARG A 144 -0.82 -21.88 16.18
N GLU A 145 -2.06 -21.84 15.70
CA GLU A 145 -2.54 -22.79 14.69
C GLU A 145 -1.80 -22.71 13.36
N ILE A 146 -1.49 -21.50 12.87
CA ILE A 146 -0.76 -21.29 11.61
C ILE A 146 0.71 -21.66 11.76
N LEU A 147 1.35 -21.36 12.89
CA LEU A 147 2.73 -21.78 13.16
C LEU A 147 2.82 -23.30 13.28
N ASP A 148 1.86 -23.93 13.96
CA ASP A 148 1.78 -25.39 14.07
C ASP A 148 1.43 -26.04 12.70
N ALA A 149 0.85 -25.29 11.76
CA ALA A 149 0.64 -25.70 10.38
C ALA A 149 1.87 -25.47 9.46
N GLY A 150 3.00 -25.04 10.02
CA GLY A 150 4.25 -24.83 9.29
C GLY A 150 4.34 -23.47 8.58
N ALA A 151 3.58 -22.46 9.01
CA ALA A 151 3.79 -21.09 8.53
C ALA A 151 5.24 -20.65 8.79
N ALA A 152 5.88 -20.04 7.79
CA ALA A 152 7.25 -19.54 7.92
C ALA A 152 7.28 -18.41 8.95
N ILE A 153 7.89 -18.65 10.11
CA ILE A 153 7.88 -17.72 11.24
C ILE A 153 8.50 -16.35 10.92
N ASP A 154 9.43 -16.30 9.95
CA ASP A 154 10.06 -15.07 9.45
C ASP A 154 9.62 -14.73 8.01
N GLY A 155 8.44 -15.19 7.59
CA GLY A 155 7.85 -14.84 6.30
C GLY A 155 7.68 -13.33 6.14
N ARG A 156 8.16 -12.78 5.03
CA ARG A 156 8.22 -11.33 4.78
C ARG A 156 7.02 -10.85 3.97
N ASP A 157 6.41 -9.74 4.40
CA ASP A 157 5.35 -9.05 3.66
C ASP A 157 5.90 -8.15 2.54
N GLU A 158 5.04 -7.37 1.88
CA GLU A 158 5.45 -6.46 0.78
C GLU A 158 6.34 -5.30 1.23
N ALA A 159 6.28 -4.94 2.52
CA ALA A 159 7.19 -3.98 3.15
C ALA A 159 8.40 -4.68 3.78
N ASP A 160 8.60 -5.96 3.45
CA ASP A 160 9.70 -6.79 3.90
C ASP A 160 9.72 -7.03 5.43
N ARG A 161 8.55 -6.87 6.08
CA ARG A 161 8.38 -7.07 7.52
C ARG A 161 8.13 -8.53 7.84
N THR A 162 8.82 -9.05 8.85
CA THR A 162 8.49 -10.35 9.47
C THR A 162 7.24 -10.23 10.36
N PRO A 163 6.60 -11.33 10.77
CA PRO A 163 5.48 -11.30 11.71
C PRO A 163 5.84 -10.58 13.02
N LEU A 164 7.09 -10.73 13.47
CA LEU A 164 7.59 -10.07 14.68
C LEU A 164 7.59 -8.54 14.55
N HIS A 165 8.00 -7.97 13.40
CA HIS A 165 7.89 -6.54 13.12
C HIS A 165 6.44 -6.06 13.20
N ARG A 166 5.51 -6.79 12.58
CA ARG A 166 4.09 -6.40 12.54
C ARG A 166 3.49 -6.40 13.94
N MET A 167 3.81 -7.41 14.76
CA MET A 167 3.28 -7.50 16.13
C MET A 167 3.93 -6.47 17.06
N ALA A 168 5.19 -6.13 16.82
CA ALA A 168 5.88 -5.06 17.52
C ALA A 168 5.20 -3.70 17.29
N GLY A 169 4.86 -3.36 16.05
CA GLY A 169 4.13 -2.13 15.71
C GLY A 169 2.64 -2.16 16.11
N ARG A 170 2.03 -3.34 16.24
CA ARG A 170 0.63 -3.44 16.65
C ARG A 170 0.39 -3.27 18.13
N GLY A 171 1.38 -3.40 19.01
CA GLY A 171 1.15 -3.29 20.46
C GLY A 171 0.49 -4.52 21.08
N THR A 172 0.79 -5.74 20.59
CA THR A 172 0.26 -7.03 21.11
C THR A 172 1.36 -7.89 21.78
N PRO A 173 1.62 -7.72 23.10
CA PRO A 173 2.74 -8.39 23.79
C PRO A 173 2.67 -9.92 23.78
N ASN A 174 1.47 -10.50 23.90
CA ASN A 174 1.30 -11.96 23.98
C ASN A 174 1.75 -12.66 22.70
N ILE A 175 1.46 -12.07 21.53
CA ILE A 175 1.86 -12.64 20.24
C ILE A 175 3.37 -12.43 20.00
N VAL A 176 3.92 -11.28 20.41
CA VAL A 176 5.37 -11.07 20.40
C VAL A 176 6.07 -12.15 21.23
N LYS A 177 5.60 -12.40 22.45
CA LYS A 177 6.12 -13.48 23.30
C LYS A 177 6.03 -14.85 22.62
N LEU A 178 4.89 -15.19 22.03
CA LEU A 178 4.71 -16.44 21.29
C LEU A 178 5.70 -16.57 20.13
N LEU A 179 5.88 -15.53 19.32
CA LEU A 179 6.81 -15.56 18.18
C LEU A 179 8.26 -15.77 18.66
N LEU A 180 8.66 -15.09 19.73
CA LEU A 180 9.98 -15.27 20.34
C LEU A 180 10.17 -16.69 20.89
N GLU A 181 9.18 -17.24 21.60
CA GLU A 181 9.19 -18.64 22.09
C GLU A 181 9.29 -19.67 20.96
N ARG A 182 8.80 -19.33 19.78
CA ARG A 182 8.84 -20.17 18.58
C ARG A 182 10.09 -19.94 17.72
N GLY A 183 11.00 -19.07 18.16
CA GLY A 183 12.30 -18.85 17.52
C GLY A 183 12.30 -17.85 16.37
N ALA A 184 11.40 -16.86 16.38
CA ALA A 184 11.42 -15.76 15.40
C ALA A 184 12.74 -14.99 15.49
N GLU A 185 13.27 -14.55 14.35
CA GLU A 185 14.51 -13.78 14.31
C GLU A 185 14.31 -12.38 14.90
N VAL A 186 14.89 -12.17 16.08
CA VAL A 186 14.66 -10.97 16.92
C VAL A 186 15.26 -9.70 16.32
N ASN A 187 16.30 -9.82 15.50
CA ASN A 187 17.03 -8.71 14.88
C ASN A 187 16.92 -8.69 13.35
N ALA A 188 15.89 -9.33 12.78
CA ALA A 188 15.61 -9.20 11.35
C ALA A 188 15.39 -7.71 11.00
N ILE A 189 15.79 -7.28 9.80
CA ILE A 189 15.50 -5.93 9.30
C ILE A 189 14.37 -5.96 8.27
N ASP A 190 13.49 -4.96 8.31
CA ASP A 190 12.46 -4.73 7.29
C ASP A 190 12.94 -3.84 6.14
N GLY A 191 12.03 -3.45 5.24
CA GLY A 191 12.34 -2.64 4.07
C GLY A 191 12.77 -1.20 4.40
N GLN A 192 12.58 -0.75 5.64
CA GLN A 192 13.08 0.51 6.17
C GLN A 192 14.36 0.32 7.00
N GLY A 193 14.92 -0.90 7.05
CA GLY A 193 16.10 -1.20 7.85
C GLY A 193 15.83 -1.24 9.36
N LEU A 194 14.57 -1.23 9.78
CA LEU A 194 14.19 -1.30 11.19
C LEU A 194 14.20 -2.74 11.67
N THR A 195 14.63 -2.95 12.91
CA THR A 195 14.38 -4.21 13.62
C THR A 195 12.97 -4.20 14.24
N PRO A 196 12.44 -5.33 14.73
CA PRO A 196 11.20 -5.32 15.50
C PRO A 196 11.24 -4.37 16.70
N LEU A 197 12.40 -4.25 17.37
CA LEU A 197 12.57 -3.30 18.47
C LEU A 197 12.56 -1.85 17.97
N GLY A 198 13.22 -1.57 16.84
CA GLY A 198 13.16 -0.25 16.18
C GLY A 198 11.72 0.14 15.80
N VAL A 199 10.94 -0.79 15.25
CA VAL A 199 9.51 -0.56 14.96
C VAL A 199 8.72 -0.25 16.24
N ALA A 200 8.91 -1.02 17.31
CA ALA A 200 8.19 -0.78 18.57
C ALA A 200 8.51 0.60 19.19
N LEU A 201 9.77 1.03 19.13
CA LEU A 201 10.20 2.34 19.64
C LEU A 201 9.58 3.47 18.81
N ARG A 202 9.76 3.42 17.48
CA ARG A 202 9.18 4.40 16.56
C ARG A 202 7.68 4.54 16.72
N THR A 203 6.94 3.42 16.73
CA THR A 203 5.48 3.48 16.87
C THR A 203 5.04 3.96 18.24
N LYS A 204 5.79 3.67 19.31
CA LYS A 204 5.47 4.15 20.66
C LYS A 204 5.47 5.68 20.76
N GLU A 205 6.26 6.36 19.93
CA GLU A 205 6.39 7.82 19.88
C GLU A 205 5.22 8.51 19.15
N GLU A 206 4.45 7.75 18.35
CA GLU A 206 3.32 8.30 17.61
C GLU A 206 2.23 8.82 18.55
N VAL A 207 1.73 10.04 18.28
CA VAL A 207 0.78 10.78 19.15
C VAL A 207 -0.46 9.94 19.49
N TRP A 208 -0.98 9.17 18.52
CA TRP A 208 -2.16 8.34 18.72
C TRP A 208 -1.92 7.20 19.72
N VAL A 209 -0.69 6.70 19.90
CA VAL A 209 -0.39 5.66 20.89
C VAL A 209 -0.63 6.17 22.30
N ALA A 210 -0.15 7.38 22.60
CA ALA A 210 -0.39 8.04 23.87
C ALA A 210 -1.87 8.39 24.04
N HIS A 211 -2.50 8.99 23.02
CA HIS A 211 -3.92 9.33 23.03
C HIS A 211 -4.83 8.13 23.34
N ASN A 212 -4.52 6.97 22.74
CA ASN A 212 -5.28 5.73 22.93
C ASN A 212 -4.80 4.90 24.14
N LYS A 213 -3.93 5.44 25.01
CA LYS A 213 -3.40 4.78 26.23
C LYS A 213 -2.74 3.42 25.96
N ARG A 214 -2.12 3.26 24.78
CA ARG A 214 -1.50 1.99 24.36
C ARG A 214 -0.05 1.84 24.82
N THR A 215 0.55 2.90 25.36
CA THR A 215 1.94 2.94 25.84
C THR A 215 2.35 1.75 26.73
N PRO A 216 1.53 1.26 27.69
CA PRO A 216 1.91 0.10 28.50
C PRO A 216 2.15 -1.18 27.68
N GLY A 217 1.36 -1.40 26.62
CA GLY A 217 1.54 -2.54 25.71
C GLY A 217 2.87 -2.46 24.96
N PHE A 218 3.22 -1.28 24.45
CA PHE A 218 4.52 -1.07 23.80
C PHE A 218 5.70 -1.22 24.77
N ASN A 219 5.59 -0.74 26.01
CA ASN A 219 6.62 -0.95 27.03
C ASN A 219 6.86 -2.45 27.31
N ALA A 220 5.79 -3.25 27.36
CA ALA A 220 5.91 -4.70 27.56
C ALA A 220 6.59 -5.38 26.35
N ILE A 221 6.26 -4.96 25.12
CA ILE A 221 6.91 -5.46 23.89
C ILE A 221 8.40 -5.13 23.87
N ILE A 222 8.75 -3.88 24.18
CA ILE A 222 10.14 -3.43 24.22
C ILE A 222 10.93 -4.31 25.20
N ALA A 223 10.42 -4.51 26.42
CA ALA A 223 11.07 -5.35 27.41
C ALA A 223 11.21 -6.82 26.95
N LEU A 224 10.20 -7.38 26.25
CA LEU A 224 10.27 -8.73 25.69
C LEU A 224 11.36 -8.84 24.61
N LEU A 225 11.42 -7.87 23.69
CA LEU A 225 12.40 -7.85 22.61
C LEU A 225 13.83 -7.67 23.16
N GLU A 226 14.03 -6.74 24.10
CA GLU A 226 15.31 -6.54 24.78
C GLU A 226 15.76 -7.81 25.52
N ALA A 227 14.85 -8.46 26.25
CA ALA A 227 15.14 -9.71 26.96
C ALA A 227 15.53 -10.86 26.01
N ALA A 228 15.02 -10.84 24.77
CA ALA A 228 15.38 -11.78 23.71
C ALA A 228 16.66 -11.39 22.96
N GLY A 229 17.36 -10.31 23.35
CA GLY A 229 18.58 -9.85 22.68
C GLY A 229 18.32 -8.96 21.46
N GLY A 230 17.10 -8.44 21.32
CA GLY A 230 16.73 -7.46 20.32
C GLY A 230 17.48 -6.15 20.50
N ARG A 231 17.87 -5.53 19.38
CA ARG A 231 18.57 -4.25 19.34
C ARG A 231 17.73 -3.24 18.56
N PRO A 232 17.67 -1.95 18.97
CA PRO A 232 16.95 -0.92 18.21
C PRO A 232 17.43 -0.80 16.77
N HIS A 233 18.73 -1.05 16.57
CA HIS A 233 19.39 -1.03 15.28
C HIS A 233 20.45 -2.14 15.21
N VAL A 234 20.60 -2.72 14.03
CA VAL A 234 21.72 -3.60 13.67
C VAL A 234 22.37 -3.11 12.38
N PRO A 235 23.71 -3.02 12.31
CA PRO A 235 24.39 -2.68 11.07
C PRO A 235 24.10 -3.75 10.01
N PHE A 236 23.82 -3.31 8.79
CA PHE A 236 23.65 -4.20 7.63
C PHE A 236 24.46 -3.66 6.44
N THR A 237 24.72 -4.56 5.49
CA THR A 237 25.51 -4.23 4.31
C THR A 237 24.63 -3.66 3.22
N ARG A 238 25.18 -2.71 2.44
CA ARG A 238 24.49 -2.16 1.26
C ARG A 238 24.25 -3.29 0.26
N SER A 239 23.02 -3.44 -0.18
CA SER A 239 22.62 -4.36 -1.25
C SER A 239 22.65 -3.66 -2.62
N ASP A 240 22.84 -4.44 -3.67
CA ASP A 240 22.66 -3.97 -5.05
C ASP A 240 21.18 -3.85 -5.44
N ASP A 241 20.29 -4.56 -4.74
CA ASP A 241 18.85 -4.41 -4.89
C ASP A 241 18.44 -2.96 -4.58
N VAL A 242 17.81 -2.31 -5.56
CA VAL A 242 17.33 -0.92 -5.48
C VAL A 242 16.22 -0.79 -4.43
N PHE A 243 15.57 -1.90 -4.12
CA PHE A 243 14.46 -1.97 -3.18
C PHE A 243 14.90 -2.39 -1.76
N ALA A 244 16.17 -2.68 -1.53
CA ALA A 244 16.67 -2.98 -0.19
C ALA A 244 16.89 -1.67 0.62
N PRO A 245 16.80 -1.75 1.97
CA PRO A 245 17.18 -0.61 2.81
C PRO A 245 18.62 -0.18 2.53
N PHE A 246 18.87 1.12 2.55
CA PHE A 246 20.18 1.72 2.32
C PHE A 246 20.80 2.06 3.67
N PRO A 247 21.93 1.45 4.07
CA PRO A 247 22.49 1.66 5.39
C PRO A 247 23.01 3.09 5.55
N VAL A 248 22.73 3.68 6.70
CA VAL A 248 23.19 5.03 7.06
C VAL A 248 24.08 4.93 8.29
N ASN A 249 25.14 5.73 8.31
CA ASN A 249 25.94 5.92 9.52
C ASN A 249 25.33 7.09 10.34
N PRO A 250 24.75 6.83 11.53
CA PRO A 250 24.09 7.88 12.31
C PRO A 250 25.03 9.01 12.75
N ASP A 251 26.30 8.69 13.04
CA ASP A 251 27.29 9.69 13.44
C ASP A 251 27.72 10.57 12.25
N ALA A 252 27.73 10.01 11.04
CA ALA A 252 27.95 10.78 9.83
C ALA A 252 26.75 11.70 9.55
N LEU A 253 25.54 11.16 9.62
CA LEU A 253 24.30 11.91 9.41
C LEU A 253 24.16 13.07 10.40
N THR A 254 24.41 12.81 11.69
CA THR A 254 24.35 13.84 12.74
C THR A 254 25.33 14.99 12.47
N ARG A 255 26.51 14.69 11.91
CA ARG A 255 27.50 15.72 11.55
C ARG A 255 27.09 16.52 10.32
N THR A 256 26.38 15.93 9.36
CA THR A 256 26.00 16.60 8.10
C THR A 256 24.68 17.37 8.18
N LEU A 257 23.81 17.07 9.14
CA LEU A 257 22.50 17.72 9.31
C LEU A 257 22.54 19.25 9.50
N ALA A 258 23.72 19.87 9.65
CA ALA A 258 23.92 21.33 9.57
C ALA A 258 23.01 22.21 10.46
N GLY A 259 22.42 21.65 11.53
CA GLY A 259 21.48 22.34 12.43
C GLY A 259 20.02 21.92 12.26
N GLU A 260 19.68 21.22 11.18
CA GLU A 260 18.41 20.54 11.02
C GLU A 260 18.29 19.39 12.02
N LYS A 261 17.07 19.16 12.51
CA LYS A 261 16.74 18.01 13.35
C LYS A 261 15.81 17.09 12.60
N LEU A 262 16.08 15.80 12.74
CA LEU A 262 15.05 14.80 12.47
C LEU A 262 14.13 14.71 13.69
N ASP A 263 12.84 14.50 13.46
CA ASP A 263 11.86 14.28 14.53
C ASP A 263 11.98 12.88 15.13
N LEU A 264 12.78 12.01 14.51
CA LEU A 264 13.18 10.71 15.05
C LEU A 264 13.91 10.89 16.39
N THR A 265 13.38 10.31 17.47
CA THR A 265 14.03 10.39 18.78
C THR A 265 15.10 9.31 19.00
N HIS A 266 15.29 8.43 18.02
CA HIS A 266 16.32 7.39 17.98
C HIS A 266 17.22 7.51 16.72
N PRO A 267 18.41 6.91 16.73
CA PRO A 267 19.31 6.91 15.57
C PRO A 267 18.67 6.19 14.37
N ALA A 268 18.63 6.87 13.21
CA ALA A 268 18.09 6.29 11.99
C ALA A 268 18.94 5.11 11.50
N ALA A 269 18.27 4.01 11.15
CA ALA A 269 18.87 2.76 10.70
C ALA A 269 19.17 2.73 9.19
N SER A 270 18.44 3.51 8.41
CA SER A 270 18.56 3.54 6.95
C SER A 270 18.15 4.88 6.35
N ALA A 271 18.47 5.08 5.07
CA ALA A 271 18.04 6.25 4.32
C ALA A 271 16.51 6.28 4.11
N GLN A 272 15.87 5.11 4.01
CA GLN A 272 14.41 4.98 3.94
C GLN A 272 13.75 5.44 5.23
N GLU A 273 14.35 5.17 6.38
CA GLU A 273 13.83 5.70 7.64
C GLU A 273 13.93 7.23 7.67
N VAL A 274 15.08 7.79 7.30
CA VAL A 274 15.25 9.25 7.19
C VAL A 274 14.25 9.86 6.19
N ALA A 275 13.95 9.16 5.09
CA ALA A 275 12.98 9.60 4.09
C ALA A 275 11.57 9.81 4.67
N THR A 276 11.19 9.09 5.74
CA THR A 276 9.89 9.32 6.40
C THR A 276 9.79 10.63 7.16
N ASP A 277 10.91 11.30 7.37
CA ASP A 277 11.03 12.51 8.16
C ASP A 277 11.51 13.72 7.33
N LEU A 278 11.47 13.60 6.00
CA LEU A 278 11.80 14.66 5.07
C LEU A 278 10.70 15.72 4.91
N CYS A 279 9.55 15.54 5.57
CA CYS A 279 8.47 16.53 5.57
C CYS A 279 8.99 17.91 5.97
N GLY A 280 8.72 18.90 5.11
CA GLY A 280 9.05 20.30 5.31
C GLY A 280 7.92 21.09 5.97
N TYR A 281 6.71 20.54 6.06
CA TYR A 281 5.50 21.24 6.54
C TYR A 281 5.29 22.56 5.80
N GLY A 282 5.43 22.52 4.48
CA GLY A 282 5.36 23.70 3.62
C GLY A 282 6.64 24.54 3.57
N GLU A 283 7.76 24.02 4.04
CA GLU A 283 9.07 24.65 3.87
C GLU A 283 10.02 23.71 3.10
N PRO A 284 9.98 23.69 1.75
CA PRO A 284 10.73 22.73 0.94
C PRO A 284 12.25 22.84 1.14
N GLU A 285 12.77 24.00 1.54
CA GLU A 285 14.19 24.17 1.88
C GLU A 285 14.64 23.27 3.05
N LYS A 286 13.78 23.02 4.03
CA LYS A 286 14.06 22.07 5.13
C LYS A 286 14.16 20.65 4.60
N THR A 287 13.25 20.27 3.70
CA THR A 287 13.26 18.98 2.99
C THR A 287 14.57 18.79 2.24
N PHE A 288 14.98 19.78 1.46
CA PHE A 288 16.23 19.73 0.68
C PHE A 288 17.48 19.73 1.56
N ALA A 289 17.49 20.48 2.67
CA ALA A 289 18.59 20.48 3.62
C ALA A 289 18.77 19.10 4.27
N LYS A 290 17.68 18.48 4.76
CA LYS A 290 17.71 17.13 5.33
C LYS A 290 18.16 16.07 4.29
N LEU A 291 17.63 16.12 3.06
CA LEU A 291 17.99 15.16 2.01
C LEU A 291 19.44 15.37 1.51
N THR A 292 19.92 16.61 1.47
CA THR A 292 21.32 16.95 1.17
C THR A 292 22.26 16.42 2.26
N ALA A 293 21.92 16.63 3.52
CA ALA A 293 22.68 16.10 4.64
C ALA A 293 22.75 14.56 4.62
N LEU A 294 21.63 13.91 4.27
CA LEU A 294 21.59 12.46 4.08
C LEU A 294 22.52 12.03 2.95
N ARG A 295 22.42 12.65 1.76
CA ARG A 295 23.29 12.40 0.60
C ARG A 295 24.77 12.47 0.99
N ASP A 296 25.16 13.54 1.68
CA ASP A 296 26.55 13.79 2.05
C ASP A 296 27.07 12.83 3.14
N ALA A 297 26.16 12.22 3.92
CA ALA A 297 26.49 11.22 4.94
C ALA A 297 26.66 9.79 4.41
N LEU A 298 26.19 9.48 3.19
CA LEU A 298 26.20 8.10 2.68
C LEU A 298 27.61 7.54 2.45
N GLY A 299 28.58 8.41 2.14
CA GLY A 299 29.98 8.03 1.97
C GLY A 299 30.23 7.04 0.81
N VAL A 300 29.32 6.97 -0.16
CA VAL A 300 29.41 6.11 -1.34
C VAL A 300 28.96 6.86 -2.58
N GLU A 301 29.47 6.48 -3.75
CA GLU A 301 29.13 7.16 -5.00
C GLU A 301 27.66 6.95 -5.42
N PRO A 302 27.03 7.97 -6.04
CA PRO A 302 25.70 7.85 -6.62
C PRO A 302 25.72 6.88 -7.81
N ARG A 303 24.61 6.18 -8.03
CA ARG A 303 24.45 5.26 -9.16
C ARG A 303 23.24 5.62 -10.01
N LYS A 304 23.35 5.48 -11.33
CA LYS A 304 22.19 5.53 -12.23
C LYS A 304 21.50 4.17 -12.27
N VAL A 305 20.18 4.16 -12.09
CA VAL A 305 19.33 2.96 -12.17
C VAL A 305 18.21 3.19 -13.17
N ARG A 306 17.88 2.16 -13.97
CA ARG A 306 16.68 2.12 -14.80
C ARG A 306 15.78 0.97 -14.37
N LEU A 307 14.53 1.27 -14.02
CA LEU A 307 13.50 0.32 -13.63
C LEU A 307 12.46 0.18 -14.74
N GLN A 308 11.90 -1.01 -14.88
CA GLN A 308 10.78 -1.27 -15.80
C GLN A 308 9.47 -1.04 -15.04
N GLY A 309 8.59 -0.20 -15.61
CA GLY A 309 7.28 0.12 -15.06
C GLY A 309 6.12 -0.64 -15.71
N PRO A 310 4.86 -0.34 -15.34
CA PRO A 310 4.46 0.66 -14.34
C PRO A 310 4.86 0.26 -12.91
N LEU A 311 5.15 1.24 -12.05
CA LEU A 311 5.58 1.04 -10.66
C LEU A 311 4.61 1.65 -9.65
N ASP A 312 4.07 0.82 -8.77
CA ASP A 312 3.31 1.22 -7.59
C ASP A 312 4.22 1.23 -6.35
N MET A 313 4.74 2.41 -5.99
CA MET A 313 5.61 2.59 -4.81
C MET A 313 4.79 2.63 -3.52
N ARG A 314 4.38 1.45 -3.05
CA ARG A 314 3.59 1.23 -1.82
C ARG A 314 4.42 1.07 -0.53
N ARG A 315 5.71 1.34 -0.61
CA ARG A 315 6.68 1.25 0.48
C ARG A 315 7.66 2.41 0.37
N VAL A 316 8.27 2.78 1.49
CA VAL A 316 9.23 3.88 1.50
C VAL A 316 10.38 3.59 0.56
N PHE A 317 10.70 4.55 -0.30
CA PHE A 317 11.69 4.40 -1.34
C PHE A 317 12.77 5.47 -1.19
N PHE A 318 14.03 5.04 -1.26
CA PHE A 318 15.18 5.92 -1.30
C PHE A 318 16.15 5.45 -2.38
N HIS A 319 16.65 6.38 -3.19
CA HIS A 319 17.72 6.11 -4.15
C HIS A 319 18.79 7.19 -4.16
N HIS A 320 20.06 6.76 -4.15
CA HIS A 320 21.21 7.64 -4.25
C HIS A 320 21.76 7.66 -5.68
N GLY A 321 21.52 8.77 -6.39
CA GLY A 321 21.88 8.98 -7.79
C GLY A 321 20.65 9.12 -8.70
N ASP A 322 20.86 8.94 -10.00
CA ASP A 322 19.81 9.10 -11.00
C ASP A 322 18.89 7.87 -11.07
N LEU A 323 17.59 8.11 -11.24
CA LEU A 323 16.55 7.11 -11.39
C LEU A 323 15.80 7.32 -12.71
N GLU A 324 15.68 6.26 -13.49
CA GLU A 324 14.89 6.22 -14.71
C GLU A 324 13.80 5.14 -14.59
N VAL A 325 12.55 5.46 -14.91
CA VAL A 325 11.41 4.53 -14.89
C VAL A 325 10.82 4.46 -16.29
N ASP A 326 10.74 3.24 -16.83
CA ASP A 326 10.20 2.94 -18.15
C ASP A 326 8.71 2.58 -18.04
N GLY A 327 7.86 3.61 -17.93
CA GLY A 327 6.43 3.50 -17.66
C GLY A 327 5.98 4.46 -16.55
N ASP A 328 4.75 4.29 -16.07
CA ASP A 328 4.17 5.14 -15.03
C ASP A 328 4.80 4.90 -13.65
N LEU A 329 4.77 5.93 -12.80
CA LEU A 329 5.24 5.91 -11.42
C LEU A 329 4.14 6.45 -10.49
N SER A 330 3.51 5.56 -9.73
CA SER A 330 2.53 5.91 -8.71
C SER A 330 3.15 5.81 -7.32
N ILE A 331 3.14 6.91 -6.58
CA ILE A 331 3.81 7.05 -5.29
C ILE A 331 2.77 7.08 -4.19
N TYR A 332 2.88 6.18 -3.21
CA TYR A 332 1.91 6.06 -2.09
C TYR A 332 2.58 6.22 -0.71
N LYS A 333 3.90 6.33 -0.69
CA LYS A 333 4.74 6.38 0.52
C LYS A 333 5.91 7.32 0.27
N PRO A 334 6.60 7.77 1.34
CA PRO A 334 7.75 8.64 1.19
C PRO A 334 8.75 8.15 0.13
N PHE A 335 9.14 9.05 -0.77
CA PHE A 335 9.93 8.78 -1.95
C PHE A 335 11.02 9.85 -2.06
N ALA A 336 12.27 9.42 -1.93
CA ALA A 336 13.41 10.32 -1.90
C ALA A 336 14.49 9.91 -2.92
N VAL A 337 14.94 10.86 -3.74
CA VAL A 337 15.99 10.63 -4.74
C VAL A 337 17.01 11.77 -4.70
N THR A 338 18.29 11.43 -4.57
CA THR A 338 19.34 12.46 -4.46
C THR A 338 19.86 12.97 -5.82
N GLY A 339 19.43 12.37 -6.92
CA GLY A 339 19.79 12.75 -8.29
C GLY A 339 18.56 13.07 -9.13
N ASN A 340 18.68 12.92 -10.45
CA ASN A 340 17.59 13.18 -11.38
C ASN A 340 16.60 12.02 -11.43
N VAL A 341 15.33 12.34 -11.65
CA VAL A 341 14.27 11.37 -11.89
C VAL A 341 13.73 11.57 -13.31
N THR A 342 13.74 10.52 -14.11
CA THR A 342 13.14 10.50 -15.46
C THR A 342 12.10 9.40 -15.52
N VAL A 343 10.86 9.75 -15.82
CA VAL A 343 9.74 8.80 -15.93
C VAL A 343 9.20 8.88 -17.36
N HIS A 344 9.27 7.78 -18.10
CA HIS A 344 8.73 7.69 -19.47
C HIS A 344 7.22 7.42 -19.44
N GLY A 345 6.49 8.20 -18.65
CA GLY A 345 5.09 7.97 -18.30
C GLY A 345 4.56 9.08 -17.39
N VAL A 346 3.47 8.80 -16.71
CA VAL A 346 2.86 9.70 -15.73
C VAL A 346 3.48 9.48 -14.35
N VAL A 347 3.72 10.56 -13.62
CA VAL A 347 4.01 10.53 -12.18
C VAL A 347 2.75 10.92 -11.43
N THR A 348 2.28 10.05 -10.54
CA THR A 348 1.15 10.35 -9.66
C THR A 348 1.59 10.25 -8.20
N ASP A 349 1.43 11.34 -7.46
CA ASP A 349 1.25 11.24 -6.02
C ASP A 349 -0.15 10.65 -5.75
N SER A 350 -0.24 9.61 -4.94
CA SER A 350 -1.44 8.78 -4.81
C SER A 350 -1.87 8.51 -3.37
N ALA A 351 -1.25 9.18 -2.39
CA ALA A 351 -1.64 9.05 -0.99
C ALA A 351 -1.25 10.27 -0.15
N ASN A 352 -2.06 10.57 0.86
CA ASN A 352 -1.78 11.61 1.87
C ASN A 352 -0.46 11.44 2.65
N GLU A 353 0.18 10.28 2.55
CA GLU A 353 1.45 9.98 3.20
C GLU A 353 2.64 9.99 2.22
N SER A 354 2.43 10.24 0.93
CA SER A 354 3.56 10.41 0.00
C SER A 354 4.24 11.73 0.32
N LEU A 355 5.49 11.63 0.76
CA LEU A 355 6.40 12.75 0.86
C LEU A 355 7.40 12.59 -0.28
N VAL A 356 7.31 13.41 -1.32
CA VAL A 356 8.20 13.31 -2.48
C VAL A 356 9.31 14.36 -2.38
N ALA A 357 10.57 13.90 -2.39
CA ALA A 357 11.74 14.76 -2.30
C ALA A 357 12.79 14.37 -3.35
N ILE A 358 13.11 15.27 -4.27
CA ILE A 358 14.08 15.05 -5.35
C ILE A 358 15.10 16.18 -5.33
N LEU A 359 16.40 15.88 -5.18
CA LEU A 359 17.45 16.92 -5.25
C LEU A 359 17.81 17.34 -6.69
N GLY A 360 17.57 16.47 -7.66
CA GLY A 360 17.81 16.77 -9.08
C GLY A 360 16.59 17.35 -9.78
N HIS A 361 16.48 17.04 -11.07
CA HIS A 361 15.35 17.39 -11.91
C HIS A 361 14.34 16.24 -12.00
N LEU A 362 13.07 16.56 -12.28
CA LEU A 362 12.05 15.60 -12.67
C LEU A 362 11.68 15.79 -14.14
N LYS A 363 11.72 14.71 -14.92
CA LYS A 363 11.17 14.68 -16.29
C LYS A 363 10.07 13.63 -16.40
N CYS A 364 8.93 13.97 -16.97
CA CYS A 364 7.79 13.06 -17.13
C CYS A 364 6.88 13.43 -18.32
N HIS A 365 5.90 12.59 -18.64
CA HIS A 365 4.84 12.96 -19.59
C HIS A 365 3.75 13.82 -18.94
N GLY A 366 3.37 13.48 -17.72
CA GLY A 366 2.47 14.29 -16.90
C GLY A 366 2.73 14.07 -15.42
N LEU A 367 2.38 15.07 -14.60
CA LEU A 367 2.51 15.03 -13.15
C LEU A 367 1.16 15.35 -12.50
N TYR A 368 0.69 14.47 -11.65
CA TYR A 368 -0.39 14.73 -10.69
C TYR A 368 0.18 14.70 -9.28
N THR A 369 -0.14 15.72 -8.48
CA THR A 369 0.08 15.66 -7.04
C THR A 369 -1.06 16.32 -6.26
N ASP A 370 -1.37 15.80 -5.08
CA ASP A 370 -2.23 16.44 -4.09
C ASP A 370 -1.59 16.53 -2.69
N CYS A 371 -0.29 16.20 -2.61
CA CYS A 371 0.48 16.12 -1.38
C CYS A 371 1.83 16.86 -1.52
N GLU A 372 2.69 16.73 -0.51
CA GLU A 372 3.96 17.44 -0.46
C GLU A 372 4.94 16.87 -1.49
N PHE A 373 5.18 17.63 -2.56
CA PHE A 373 5.99 17.25 -3.70
C PHE A 373 7.08 18.28 -3.97
N SER A 374 8.29 17.99 -3.51
CA SER A 374 9.42 18.91 -3.53
C SER A 374 10.52 18.43 -4.48
N VAL A 375 10.79 19.21 -5.53
CA VAL A 375 11.90 19.02 -6.47
C VAL A 375 12.84 20.21 -6.35
N GLN A 376 14.11 20.00 -6.02
CA GLN A 376 15.06 21.11 -5.86
C GLN A 376 15.46 21.71 -7.22
N GLY A 377 15.42 20.90 -8.28
CA GLY A 377 15.64 21.34 -9.65
C GLY A 377 14.36 21.75 -10.37
N ASP A 378 14.37 21.54 -11.68
CA ASP A 378 13.23 21.81 -12.56
C ASP A 378 12.33 20.57 -12.68
N ILE A 379 11.04 20.82 -12.89
CA ILE A 379 10.07 19.83 -13.35
C ILE A 379 9.80 20.10 -14.84
N GLU A 380 10.05 19.11 -15.70
CA GLU A 380 9.73 19.15 -17.12
C GLU A 380 8.70 18.05 -17.44
N ALA A 381 7.44 18.43 -17.55
CA ALA A 381 6.37 17.55 -18.01
C ALA A 381 6.10 17.81 -19.49
N ARG A 382 5.88 16.76 -20.29
CA ARG A 382 5.53 16.91 -21.71
C ARG A 382 4.18 17.61 -21.89
N ASP A 383 3.17 17.15 -21.16
CA ASP A 383 1.77 17.51 -21.40
C ASP A 383 1.20 18.38 -20.28
N VAL A 384 0.92 17.79 -19.11
CA VAL A 384 0.17 18.44 -18.04
C VAL A 384 0.85 18.27 -16.68
N VAL A 385 0.94 19.36 -15.92
CA VAL A 385 1.14 19.34 -14.47
C VAL A 385 -0.15 19.76 -13.80
N LEU A 386 -0.67 18.93 -12.90
CA LEU A 386 -1.83 19.21 -12.08
C LEU A 386 -1.46 19.06 -10.61
N GLY A 387 -1.29 20.18 -9.92
CA GLY A 387 -1.02 20.23 -8.48
C GLY A 387 -2.28 20.63 -7.72
N TYR A 388 -2.78 19.77 -6.83
CA TYR A 388 -4.01 19.97 -6.07
C TYR A 388 -3.73 20.27 -4.60
N TYR A 389 -4.49 21.20 -4.02
CA TYR A 389 -4.29 21.61 -2.63
C TYR A 389 -5.09 20.76 -1.65
N ASN A 390 -4.37 20.16 -0.71
CA ASN A 390 -4.92 19.56 0.50
C ASN A 390 -3.99 19.87 1.69
N ASP A 391 -3.67 21.16 1.90
CA ASP A 391 -2.72 21.64 2.92
C ASP A 391 -1.24 21.24 2.71
N HIS A 392 -0.82 21.05 1.44
CA HIS A 392 0.51 20.59 1.06
C HIS A 392 1.11 21.36 -0.13
N ILE A 393 2.45 21.36 -0.27
CA ILE A 393 3.18 22.17 -1.26
C ILE A 393 3.67 21.37 -2.47
N LEU A 394 3.49 21.93 -3.68
CA LEU A 394 4.25 21.57 -4.88
C LEU A 394 5.39 22.60 -5.10
N ALA A 395 6.64 22.16 -5.00
CA ALA A 395 7.81 23.02 -5.09
C ALA A 395 8.80 22.58 -6.19
N ALA A 396 9.28 23.54 -6.97
CA ALA A 396 10.32 23.39 -7.99
C ALA A 396 11.02 24.73 -8.26
N ASN A 397 12.21 24.72 -8.88
CA ASN A 397 12.77 25.98 -9.42
C ASN A 397 11.90 26.51 -10.55
N THR A 398 11.66 25.66 -11.55
CA THR A 398 10.82 25.96 -12.71
C THR A 398 9.99 24.74 -13.08
N ILE A 399 8.70 24.95 -13.37
CA ILE A 399 7.82 23.95 -13.94
C ILE A 399 7.58 24.29 -15.41
N LYS A 400 7.99 23.39 -16.29
CA LYS A 400 7.81 23.46 -17.74
C LYS A 400 6.79 22.41 -18.18
N ALA A 401 5.72 22.84 -18.83
CA ALA A 401 4.70 21.96 -19.39
C ALA A 401 3.90 22.66 -20.47
N LYS A 402 3.12 21.90 -21.26
CA LYS A 402 2.14 22.54 -22.14
C LYS A 402 1.03 23.20 -21.32
N VAL A 403 0.53 22.51 -20.30
CA VAL A 403 -0.46 23.04 -19.36
C VAL A 403 -0.02 22.85 -17.92
N VAL A 404 -0.12 23.91 -17.11
CA VAL A 404 0.00 23.86 -15.65
C VAL A 404 -1.35 24.28 -15.05
N ILE A 405 -1.92 23.42 -14.21
CA ILE A 405 -3.09 23.71 -13.38
C ILE A 405 -2.66 23.52 -11.93
N GLU A 406 -2.72 24.57 -11.13
CA GLU A 406 -2.21 24.55 -9.76
C GLU A 406 -3.02 25.43 -8.83
N ASP A 407 -2.91 25.22 -7.52
CA ASP A 407 -3.53 26.07 -6.51
C ASP A 407 -2.48 27.00 -5.88
N ASP A 408 -2.69 28.30 -6.06
CA ASP A 408 -1.76 29.38 -5.67
C ASP A 408 -1.41 29.36 -4.17
N HIS A 409 -2.26 28.76 -3.31
CA HIS A 409 -2.03 28.76 -1.85
C HIS A 409 -0.84 27.91 -1.40
N ALA A 410 -0.34 27.02 -2.25
CA ALA A 410 0.75 26.10 -1.89
C ALA A 410 1.64 25.70 -3.07
N PHE A 411 1.77 26.60 -4.03
CA PHE A 411 2.61 26.41 -5.19
C PHE A 411 3.88 27.26 -5.09
N MET A 412 5.05 26.64 -5.23
CA MET A 412 6.35 27.30 -5.10
C MET A 412 7.25 26.97 -6.30
N ALA A 413 6.95 27.57 -7.45
CA ALA A 413 7.81 27.48 -8.63
C ALA A 413 7.63 28.64 -9.60
N THR A 414 8.64 28.87 -10.45
CA THR A 414 8.45 29.65 -11.69
C THR A 414 7.70 28.79 -12.70
N VAL A 415 6.69 29.32 -13.39
CA VAL A 415 5.95 28.58 -14.42
C VAL A 415 6.38 29.03 -15.81
N GLU A 416 6.77 28.07 -16.65
CA GLU A 416 7.03 28.23 -18.07
C GLU A 416 6.10 27.29 -18.86
N ALA A 417 4.87 27.74 -19.10
CA ALA A 417 3.85 26.93 -19.77
C ALA A 417 3.15 27.69 -20.91
N GLU A 418 2.64 26.96 -21.90
CA GLU A 418 1.79 27.55 -22.95
C GLU A 418 0.47 28.05 -22.33
N HIS A 419 -0.06 27.30 -21.37
CA HIS A 419 -1.23 27.65 -20.60
C HIS A 419 -1.00 27.39 -19.11
N HIS A 420 -1.34 28.38 -18.27
CA HIS A 420 -1.26 28.30 -16.81
C HIS A 420 -2.59 28.75 -16.22
N PHE A 421 -3.17 27.92 -15.36
CA PHE A 421 -4.46 28.14 -14.72
C PHE A 421 -4.35 27.94 -13.21
N ASP A 422 -4.95 28.86 -12.47
CA ASP A 422 -5.22 28.68 -11.04
C ASP A 422 -6.46 27.78 -10.84
N MET A 423 -6.34 26.85 -9.90
CA MET A 423 -7.32 25.81 -9.57
C MET A 423 -8.57 26.41 -8.93
N ASP A 424 -8.46 27.45 -8.12
CA ASP A 424 -9.63 28.10 -7.52
C ASP A 424 -10.49 28.75 -8.61
N THR A 425 -9.81 29.46 -9.52
CA THR A 425 -10.40 30.02 -10.72
C THR A 425 -11.09 28.95 -11.59
N TYR A 426 -10.48 27.78 -11.73
CA TYR A 426 -11.02 26.62 -12.45
C TYR A 426 -12.21 25.94 -11.74
N SER A 427 -12.09 25.63 -10.45
CA SER A 427 -13.01 24.77 -9.69
C SER A 427 -14.25 25.50 -9.21
N GLN A 428 -14.11 26.79 -8.93
CA GLN A 428 -15.18 27.63 -8.41
C GLN A 428 -15.83 28.50 -9.51
N GLY A 429 -15.36 28.37 -10.75
CA GLY A 429 -15.89 29.12 -11.91
C GLY A 429 -15.61 30.62 -11.84
N TYR A 430 -14.67 31.07 -11.01
CA TYR A 430 -14.37 32.48 -10.80
C TYR A 430 -13.45 33.11 -11.85
N GLY A 431 -13.05 32.36 -12.89
CA GLY A 431 -12.32 32.89 -14.05
C GLY A 431 -13.20 33.12 -15.25
N GLU A 432 -13.30 34.38 -15.69
CA GLU A 432 -13.94 34.71 -16.96
C GLU A 432 -13.24 33.94 -18.10
N GLY A 433 -13.93 32.97 -18.70
CA GLY A 433 -13.44 32.24 -19.87
C GLY A 433 -12.51 31.05 -19.58
N VAL A 434 -12.13 30.76 -18.33
CA VAL A 434 -11.16 29.67 -18.02
C VAL A 434 -11.72 28.31 -18.41
N ALA A 435 -12.96 28.02 -18.03
CA ALA A 435 -13.56 26.74 -18.32
C ALA A 435 -13.81 26.52 -19.83
N GLN A 436 -14.18 27.58 -20.55
CA GLN A 436 -14.31 27.56 -22.01
C GLN A 436 -12.94 27.38 -22.68
N THR A 437 -11.89 28.02 -22.16
CA THR A 437 -10.52 27.87 -22.67
C THR A 437 -10.05 26.42 -22.51
N LEU A 438 -10.24 25.83 -21.32
CA LEU A 438 -9.92 24.42 -21.08
C LEU A 438 -10.70 23.49 -22.03
N GLN A 439 -11.99 23.72 -22.24
CA GLN A 439 -12.79 22.93 -23.19
C GLN A 439 -12.34 23.07 -24.64
N SER A 440 -11.86 24.26 -25.03
CA SER A 440 -11.30 24.48 -26.36
C SER A 440 -9.92 23.83 -26.55
N LEU A 441 -9.17 23.70 -25.45
CA LEU A 441 -7.81 23.17 -25.45
C LEU A 441 -7.80 21.64 -25.39
N PHE A 442 -8.62 21.05 -24.53
CA PHE A 442 -8.66 19.62 -24.29
C PHE A 442 -9.74 18.90 -25.11
N VAL A 443 -9.52 17.63 -25.43
CA VAL A 443 -10.50 16.77 -26.10
C VAL A 443 -11.72 16.51 -25.21
N ASP A 444 -12.86 16.17 -25.79
CA ASP A 444 -14.12 16.03 -25.03
C ASP A 444 -14.11 14.88 -24.02
N GLU A 445 -13.26 13.88 -24.24
CA GLU A 445 -13.12 12.67 -23.42
C GLU A 445 -12.53 12.97 -22.04
N VAL A 446 -11.66 13.97 -21.88
CA VAL A 446 -11.04 14.26 -20.56
C VAL A 446 -11.98 15.02 -19.63
N PHE A 447 -13.24 15.20 -20.01
CA PHE A 447 -14.24 15.89 -19.21
C PHE A 447 -15.30 14.91 -18.72
N GLN A 448 -15.75 15.12 -17.48
CA GLN A 448 -16.80 14.32 -16.87
C GLN A 448 -18.08 14.32 -17.73
N PRO A 449 -18.80 13.20 -17.81
CA PRO A 449 -20.11 13.17 -18.46
C PRO A 449 -21.08 14.07 -17.70
N ARG A 450 -22.03 14.68 -18.40
CA ARG A 450 -23.09 15.46 -17.75
C ARG A 450 -24.04 14.55 -16.99
N GLU A 451 -24.44 14.97 -15.80
CA GLU A 451 -25.51 14.33 -15.05
C GLU A 451 -26.89 14.82 -15.54
N ASP A 452 -27.93 13.98 -15.37
CA ASP A 452 -29.29 14.31 -15.79
C ASP A 452 -29.80 15.55 -15.03
N GLY A 453 -30.01 16.65 -15.76
CA GLY A 453 -30.51 17.92 -15.21
C GLY A 453 -29.46 19.00 -14.96
N GLU A 454 -28.19 18.75 -15.29
CA GLU A 454 -27.17 19.80 -15.37
C GLU A 454 -27.44 20.76 -16.53
N ASP A 455 -27.17 22.05 -16.33
CA ASP A 455 -27.33 23.07 -17.35
C ASP A 455 -26.36 22.82 -18.52
N GLU A 456 -26.87 22.84 -19.76
CA GLU A 456 -26.03 22.69 -20.95
C GLU A 456 -25.04 23.86 -21.11
N GLU A 457 -25.29 24.99 -20.44
CA GLU A 457 -24.42 26.16 -20.40
C GLU A 457 -23.31 26.04 -19.33
N GLU A 458 -23.43 25.14 -18.35
CA GLU A 458 -22.39 24.92 -17.35
C GLU A 458 -21.20 24.14 -17.93
N PRO A 459 -19.96 24.61 -17.66
CA PRO A 459 -18.78 23.96 -18.20
C PRO A 459 -18.46 22.66 -17.47
N ARG A 460 -18.22 21.59 -18.24
CA ARG A 460 -17.79 20.29 -17.72
C ARG A 460 -16.44 20.39 -17.01
N ARG A 461 -16.30 19.69 -15.89
CA ARG A 461 -15.04 19.55 -15.14
C ARG A 461 -14.15 18.50 -15.81
N ILE A 462 -12.84 18.69 -15.73
CA ILE A 462 -11.84 17.70 -16.13
C ILE A 462 -11.98 16.45 -15.25
N ASP A 463 -12.14 15.30 -15.89
CA ASP A 463 -11.92 14.01 -15.26
C ASP A 463 -10.42 13.76 -15.19
N ARG A 464 -9.84 13.98 -14.00
CA ARG A 464 -8.42 13.79 -13.74
C ARG A 464 -7.97 12.36 -14.02
N GLY A 465 -8.82 11.38 -13.73
CA GLY A 465 -8.52 9.97 -13.97
C GLY A 465 -8.37 9.68 -15.45
N GLU A 466 -9.34 10.11 -16.25
CA GLU A 466 -9.30 9.95 -17.71
C GLU A 466 -8.15 10.77 -18.33
N LEU A 467 -7.91 12.00 -17.87
CA LEU A 467 -6.80 12.83 -18.37
C LEU A 467 -5.46 12.11 -18.26
N PHE A 468 -5.11 11.64 -17.06
CA PHE A 468 -3.81 11.00 -16.83
C PHE A 468 -3.73 9.58 -17.40
N ASP A 469 -4.84 8.84 -17.47
CA ASP A 469 -4.91 7.55 -18.18
C ASP A 469 -4.62 7.71 -19.68
N ARG A 470 -5.15 8.76 -20.31
CA ARG A 470 -4.84 9.08 -21.71
C ARG A 470 -3.38 9.47 -21.92
N ILE A 471 -2.81 10.30 -21.04
CA ILE A 471 -1.38 10.67 -21.09
C ILE A 471 -0.51 9.41 -20.99
N SER A 472 -0.81 8.52 -20.04
CA SER A 472 -0.13 7.23 -19.83
C SER A 472 -0.17 6.37 -21.11
N LYS A 473 -1.34 6.29 -21.76
CA LYS A 473 -1.53 5.50 -22.99
C LYS A 473 -1.04 6.19 -24.27
N GLY A 474 -0.53 7.42 -24.17
CA GLY A 474 -0.14 8.23 -25.33
C GLY A 474 -1.32 8.59 -26.25
N LEU A 475 -2.53 8.65 -25.69
CA LEU A 475 -3.74 9.07 -26.40
C LEU A 475 -3.79 10.62 -26.46
N PRO A 476 -4.44 11.20 -27.49
CA PRO A 476 -4.60 12.65 -27.57
C PRO A 476 -5.35 13.20 -26.36
N VAL A 477 -4.78 14.21 -25.71
CA VAL A 477 -5.44 14.99 -24.65
C VAL A 477 -5.76 16.41 -25.10
N PHE A 478 -5.02 16.96 -26.06
CA PHE A 478 -5.27 18.28 -26.64
C PHE A 478 -6.00 18.16 -27.97
N ARG A 479 -6.83 19.16 -28.29
CA ARG A 479 -7.36 19.35 -29.65
C ARG A 479 -6.24 19.83 -30.58
N GLU A 480 -6.38 19.54 -31.87
CA GLU A 480 -5.47 19.98 -32.93
C GLU A 480 -5.57 21.48 -33.23
#